data_AF-A0A257VUK0-F1
#
_entry.id   AF-A0A257VUK0-F1
#
_cell.length_a   1.000
_cell.length_b   1.000
_cell.length_c   1.000
_cell.angle_alpha   90.00
_cell.angle_beta   90.00
_cell.angle_gamma   90.00
#
_symmetry.space_group_name_H-M   'P 1'
#
loop_
_entity.id
_entity.type
_entity.pdbx_description
1 polymer ?
#
loop_
_entity_poly.entity_id
_entity_poly.type
_entity_poly.pdbx_seq_one_letter_code
_entity_poly.pdbx_strand_id
1 'polypeptide(L)'
;QKQGFTLPNQGEYGMGLVFLPVEHTARLQAEGILERITREEGLEVLGWRDTPIDADAIGRVARASQPYIEQIFIRRSPGMTEDALERKLYVIRKRAEHEIAASEIRDKDFFYIPSLSCRTVVYKGLLLAPQMQKFYKDLSDTECKSSLAMVHQRFSTNTFPSWKLAHPFRFICHRPRRCGAMI
;
A
#
# COMPACT_ATOMS: atom_id res chain seq x y z
N GLN A 1 -16.78 1.64 7.92
CA GLN A 1 -17.51 2.71 7.21
C GLN A 1 -17.91 2.21 5.82
N LYS A 2 -19.12 2.56 5.39
CA LYS A 2 -19.80 2.15 4.14
C LYS A 2 -19.00 2.54 2.89
N GLN A 3 -18.53 1.58 2.12
CA GLN A 3 -18.03 1.83 0.76
C GLN A 3 -18.77 1.05 -0.33
N GLY A 4 -20.00 0.62 -0.04
CA GLY A 4 -20.87 0.01 -1.05
C GLY A 4 -20.51 -1.43 -1.43
N PHE A 5 -19.43 -2.00 -0.90
CA PHE A 5 -19.07 -3.41 -1.08
C PHE A 5 -18.89 -4.13 0.26
N THR A 6 -19.16 -5.44 0.25
CA THR A 6 -19.02 -6.33 1.41
C THR A 6 -17.75 -7.16 1.26
N LEU A 7 -16.95 -7.23 2.33
CA LEU A 7 -15.75 -8.05 2.35
C LEU A 7 -16.10 -9.52 2.63
N PRO A 8 -15.53 -10.48 1.86
CA PRO A 8 -15.55 -11.90 2.17
C PRO A 8 -14.83 -12.23 3.49
N ASN A 9 -14.85 -13.51 3.88
CA ASN A 9 -14.11 -13.96 5.07
C ASN A 9 -12.59 -13.77 4.91
N GLN A 10 -11.87 -13.76 6.02
CA GLN A 10 -10.40 -13.71 6.00
C GLN A 10 -9.83 -14.85 5.14
N GLY A 11 -8.80 -14.55 4.33
CA GLY A 11 -8.20 -15.50 3.39
C GLY A 11 -8.96 -15.60 2.05
N GLU A 12 -10.17 -15.07 1.95
CA GLU A 12 -10.96 -15.05 0.71
C GLU A 12 -10.86 -13.76 -0.09
N TYR A 13 -10.04 -12.82 0.37
CA TYR A 13 -9.70 -11.61 -0.36
C TYR A 13 -8.25 -11.19 -0.07
N GLY A 14 -7.65 -10.52 -1.05
CA GLY A 14 -6.43 -9.75 -0.87
C GLY A 14 -6.73 -8.29 -0.62
N MET A 15 -5.88 -7.62 0.15
CA MET A 15 -5.89 -6.18 0.29
C MET A 15 -4.53 -5.62 -0.12
N GLY A 16 -4.54 -4.49 -0.82
CA GLY A 16 -3.32 -3.76 -1.13
C GLY A 16 -3.41 -2.32 -0.72
N LEU A 17 -2.38 -1.83 -0.04
CA LEU A 17 -2.17 -0.40 0.11
C LEU A 17 -1.46 0.08 -1.16
N VAL A 18 -1.96 1.15 -1.78
CA VAL A 18 -1.49 1.67 -3.05
C VAL A 18 -1.23 3.17 -2.90
N PHE A 19 -0.04 3.57 -3.30
CA PHE A 19 0.32 4.96 -3.52
C PHE A 19 0.04 5.28 -4.98
N LEU A 20 -0.70 6.35 -5.21
CA LEU A 20 -1.18 6.77 -6.52
C LEU A 20 -0.76 8.23 -6.79
N PRO A 21 -0.75 8.65 -8.07
CA PRO A 21 -0.68 10.07 -8.42
C PRO A 21 -1.72 10.90 -7.67
N VAL A 22 -1.37 12.14 -7.33
CA VAL A 22 -2.27 13.06 -6.61
C VAL A 22 -3.30 13.68 -7.56
N GLU A 23 -2.92 13.91 -8.82
CA GLU A 23 -3.82 14.42 -9.84
C GLU A 23 -4.88 13.37 -10.19
N HIS A 24 -6.14 13.79 -10.19
CA HIS A 24 -7.30 12.91 -10.26
C HIS A 24 -7.34 12.04 -11.53
N THR A 25 -7.02 12.62 -12.68
CA THR A 25 -7.07 11.92 -13.97
C THR A 25 -5.98 10.84 -14.04
N ALA A 26 -4.74 11.19 -13.68
CA ALA A 26 -3.62 10.27 -13.59
C ALA A 26 -3.88 9.15 -12.57
N ARG A 27 -4.53 9.48 -11.44
CA ARG A 27 -4.96 8.52 -10.43
C ARG A 27 -5.92 7.48 -11.02
N LEU A 28 -7.02 7.92 -11.65
CA LEU A 28 -8.00 7.03 -12.28
C LEU A 28 -7.39 6.14 -13.38
N GLN A 29 -6.41 6.67 -14.14
CA GLN A 29 -5.67 5.87 -15.12
C GLN A 29 -4.87 4.75 -14.45
N ALA A 30 -4.16 5.05 -13.36
CA ALA A 30 -3.39 4.06 -12.61
C ALA A 30 -4.29 2.99 -11.94
N GLU A 31 -5.41 3.42 -11.34
CA GLU A 31 -6.45 2.51 -10.82
C GLU A 31 -6.98 1.59 -11.93
N GLY A 32 -7.35 2.16 -13.08
CA GLY A 32 -7.89 1.41 -14.21
C GLY A 32 -6.92 0.36 -14.78
N ILE A 33 -5.62 0.66 -14.82
CA ILE A 33 -4.58 -0.33 -15.19
C ILE A 33 -4.55 -1.46 -14.17
N LEU A 34 -4.55 -1.16 -12.86
CA LEU A 34 -4.50 -2.19 -11.83
C LEU A 34 -5.76 -3.07 -11.84
N GLU A 35 -6.94 -2.49 -12.04
CA GLU A 35 -8.19 -3.24 -12.14
C GLU A 35 -8.22 -4.13 -13.39
N ARG A 36 -7.78 -3.61 -14.54
CA ARG A 36 -7.72 -4.39 -15.78
C ARG A 36 -6.78 -5.58 -15.62
N ILE A 37 -5.58 -5.36 -15.08
CA ILE A 37 -4.61 -6.45 -14.83
C ILE A 37 -5.18 -7.48 -13.84
N THR A 38 -5.85 -7.02 -12.78
CA THR A 38 -6.53 -7.92 -11.82
C THR A 38 -7.54 -8.84 -12.52
N ARG A 39 -8.36 -8.26 -13.41
CA ARG A 39 -9.35 -9.00 -14.21
C ARG A 39 -8.68 -9.98 -15.19
N GLU A 40 -7.62 -9.57 -15.87
CA GLU A 40 -6.84 -10.44 -16.76
C GLU A 40 -6.19 -11.62 -16.04
N GLU A 41 -5.84 -11.46 -14.76
CA GLU A 41 -5.30 -12.54 -13.92
C GLU A 41 -6.38 -13.47 -13.34
N GLY A 42 -7.66 -13.21 -13.66
CA GLY A 42 -8.81 -14.03 -13.27
C GLY A 42 -9.36 -13.74 -11.87
N LEU A 43 -9.04 -12.58 -11.31
CA LEU A 43 -9.56 -12.11 -10.01
C LEU A 43 -10.55 -10.96 -10.19
N GLU A 44 -11.35 -10.69 -9.18
CA GLU A 44 -12.36 -9.62 -9.17
C GLU A 44 -11.96 -8.52 -8.18
N VAL A 45 -12.02 -7.26 -8.61
CA VAL A 45 -11.86 -6.11 -7.71
C VAL A 45 -13.18 -5.84 -7.01
N LEU A 46 -13.18 -5.90 -5.68
CA LEU A 46 -14.33 -5.60 -4.84
C LEU A 46 -14.61 -4.10 -4.76
N GLY A 47 -13.54 -3.31 -4.73
CA GLY A 47 -13.59 -1.86 -4.68
C GLY A 47 -12.34 -1.25 -4.09
N TRP A 48 -12.36 0.09 -4.06
CA TRP A 48 -11.31 0.94 -3.53
C TRP A 48 -11.77 1.65 -2.27
N ARG A 49 -10.83 1.83 -1.34
CA ARG A 49 -11.01 2.54 -0.08
C ARG A 49 -10.00 3.63 0.11
N ASP A 50 -10.48 4.86 0.20
CA ASP A 50 -9.72 5.97 0.76
C ASP A 50 -9.14 5.60 2.12
N THR A 51 -7.82 5.66 2.24
CA THR A 51 -7.16 5.39 3.52
C THR A 51 -7.39 6.59 4.43
N PRO A 52 -7.97 6.42 5.63
CA PRO A 52 -8.24 7.54 6.52
C PRO A 52 -6.92 8.05 7.10
N ILE A 53 -6.39 9.10 6.49
CA ILE A 53 -5.13 9.73 6.88
C ILE A 53 -5.33 11.10 7.51
N ASP A 54 -4.37 11.53 8.32
CA ASP A 54 -4.23 12.89 8.81
C ASP A 54 -2.93 13.51 8.26
N ALA A 55 -3.04 14.25 7.16
CA ALA A 55 -1.90 14.92 6.55
C ALA A 55 -1.27 15.99 7.48
N ASP A 56 -2.00 16.48 8.48
CA ASP A 56 -1.50 17.40 9.50
C ASP A 56 -0.54 16.78 10.51
N ALA A 57 -0.52 15.45 10.59
CA ALA A 57 0.38 14.73 11.47
C ALA A 57 1.85 14.74 10.99
N ILE A 58 2.13 15.09 9.73
CA ILE A 58 3.47 15.03 9.12
C ILE A 58 4.02 16.41 8.75
N GLY A 59 5.35 16.51 8.67
CA GLY A 59 6.04 17.76 8.32
C GLY A 59 5.74 18.25 6.90
N ARG A 60 5.85 19.57 6.67
CA ARG A 60 5.50 20.22 5.38
C ARG A 60 6.18 19.59 4.16
N VAL A 61 7.47 19.24 4.28
CA VAL A 61 8.24 18.61 3.20
C VAL A 61 7.69 17.23 2.84
N ALA A 62 7.35 16.41 3.84
CA ALA A 62 6.79 15.08 3.61
C ALA A 62 5.38 15.16 3.00
N ARG A 63 4.58 16.15 3.44
CA ARG A 63 3.25 16.41 2.89
C ARG A 63 3.30 16.83 1.43
N ALA A 64 4.25 17.69 1.07
CA ALA A 64 4.40 18.17 -0.30
C ALA A 64 4.70 17.05 -1.31
N SER A 65 5.34 15.95 -0.86
CA SER A 65 5.61 14.76 -1.69
C SER A 65 4.68 13.58 -1.39
N GLN A 66 3.60 13.79 -0.64
CA GLN A 66 2.68 12.72 -0.25
C GLN A 66 1.89 12.21 -1.48
N PRO A 67 1.89 10.89 -1.76
CA PRO A 67 1.02 10.31 -2.77
C PRO A 67 -0.44 10.33 -2.31
N TYR A 68 -1.36 10.12 -3.24
CA TYR A 68 -2.71 9.69 -2.85
C TYR A 68 -2.63 8.25 -2.34
N ILE A 69 -3.30 7.92 -1.23
CA ILE A 69 -3.18 6.62 -0.57
C ILE A 69 -4.54 5.94 -0.47
N GLU A 70 -4.68 4.82 -1.16
CA GLU A 70 -5.90 4.02 -1.18
C GLU A 70 -5.60 2.56 -0.91
N GLN A 71 -6.63 1.85 -0.46
CA GLN A 71 -6.64 0.42 -0.34
C GLN A 71 -7.48 -0.18 -1.46
N ILE A 72 -6.94 -1.16 -2.19
CA ILE A 72 -7.69 -1.98 -3.13
C ILE A 72 -8.05 -3.31 -2.46
N PHE A 73 -9.26 -3.79 -2.67
CA PHE A 73 -9.72 -5.11 -2.21
C PHE A 73 -10.00 -6.01 -3.41
N ILE A 74 -9.44 -7.21 -3.40
CA ILE A 74 -9.50 -8.17 -4.51
C ILE A 74 -10.06 -9.49 -4.00
N ARG A 75 -11.17 -9.96 -4.57
CA ARG A 75 -11.79 -11.24 -4.21
C ARG A 75 -10.99 -12.41 -4.78
N ARG A 76 -10.85 -13.45 -3.96
CA ARG A 76 -10.32 -14.76 -4.35
C ARG A 76 -11.30 -15.51 -5.24
N SER A 77 -10.83 -16.12 -6.33
CA SER A 77 -11.69 -16.97 -7.16
C SER A 77 -12.12 -18.24 -6.41
N PRO A 78 -13.32 -18.80 -6.70
CA PRO A 78 -13.76 -20.06 -6.10
C PRO A 78 -12.76 -21.19 -6.31
N GLY A 79 -12.51 -22.00 -5.28
CA GLY A 79 -11.58 -23.13 -5.33
C GLY A 79 -10.09 -22.79 -5.32
N MET A 80 -9.71 -21.50 -5.34
CA MET A 80 -8.32 -21.06 -5.26
C MET A 80 -7.80 -21.17 -3.82
N THR A 81 -6.64 -21.74 -3.56
CA THR A 81 -6.04 -21.74 -2.21
C THR A 81 -5.48 -20.35 -1.84
N GLU A 82 -5.28 -20.07 -0.55
CA GLU A 82 -4.64 -18.80 -0.14
C GLU A 82 -3.25 -18.62 -0.76
N ASP A 83 -2.44 -19.67 -0.82
CA ASP A 83 -1.11 -19.59 -1.44
C ASP A 83 -1.17 -19.32 -2.95
N ALA A 84 -2.22 -19.80 -3.62
CA ALA A 84 -2.47 -19.47 -5.02
C ALA A 84 -2.89 -17.99 -5.16
N LEU A 85 -3.70 -17.48 -4.24
CA LEU A 85 -4.06 -16.06 -4.19
C LEU A 85 -2.83 -15.18 -3.98
N GLU A 86 -1.97 -15.47 -3.00
CA GLU A 86 -0.71 -14.73 -2.76
C GLU A 86 0.17 -14.67 -4.01
N ARG A 87 0.31 -15.80 -4.73
CA ARG A 87 1.06 -15.86 -5.99
C ARG A 87 0.45 -14.98 -7.07
N LYS A 88 -0.89 -14.99 -7.21
CA LYS A 88 -1.59 -14.13 -8.17
C LYS A 88 -1.44 -12.65 -7.81
N LEU A 89 -1.62 -12.28 -6.55
CA LEU A 89 -1.43 -10.91 -6.06
C LEU A 89 0.00 -10.42 -6.31
N TYR A 90 1.01 -11.28 -6.14
CA TYR A 90 2.39 -10.98 -6.52
C TYR A 90 2.53 -10.66 -8.01
N VAL A 91 1.96 -11.49 -8.89
CA VAL A 91 2.01 -11.28 -10.36
C VAL A 91 1.30 -9.99 -10.74
N ILE A 92 0.08 -9.76 -10.24
CA ILE A 92 -0.70 -8.53 -10.47
C ILE A 92 0.13 -7.30 -10.11
N ARG A 93 0.73 -7.29 -8.91
CA ARG A 93 1.57 -6.20 -8.45
C ARG A 93 2.74 -5.93 -9.40
N LYS A 94 3.47 -6.99 -9.79
CA LYS A 94 4.64 -6.85 -10.69
C LYS A 94 4.24 -6.37 -12.07
N ARG A 95 3.14 -6.85 -12.62
CA ARG A 95 2.59 -6.42 -13.91
C ARG A 95 2.16 -4.95 -13.85
N ALA A 96 1.42 -4.54 -12.82
CA ALA A 96 0.97 -3.16 -12.66
C ALA A 96 2.13 -2.18 -12.48
N GLU A 97 3.12 -2.52 -11.63
CA GLU A 97 4.34 -1.73 -11.47
C GLU A 97 5.07 -1.51 -12.80
N HIS A 98 5.18 -2.56 -13.63
CA HIS A 98 5.87 -2.50 -14.90
C HIS A 98 5.10 -1.69 -15.94
N GLU A 99 3.80 -1.93 -16.07
CA GLU A 99 2.98 -1.26 -17.08
C GLU A 99 2.83 0.24 -16.78
N ILE A 100 2.61 0.61 -15.52
CA ILE A 100 2.50 2.03 -15.13
C ILE A 100 3.84 2.74 -15.34
N ALA A 101 4.97 2.09 -15.03
CA ALA A 101 6.28 2.65 -15.32
C ALA A 101 6.50 2.89 -16.83
N ALA A 102 5.97 2.03 -17.70
CA ALA A 102 6.05 2.15 -19.15
C ALA A 102 4.98 3.07 -19.77
N SER A 103 3.97 3.50 -19.01
CA SER A 103 2.88 4.34 -19.49
C SER A 103 3.26 5.82 -19.62
N GLU A 104 2.43 6.60 -20.31
CA GLU A 104 2.54 8.07 -20.40
C GLU A 104 1.75 8.80 -19.29
N ILE A 105 1.38 8.10 -18.22
CA ILE A 105 0.65 8.69 -17.09
C ILE A 105 1.51 9.77 -16.43
N ARG A 106 0.93 10.97 -16.29
CA ARG A 106 1.56 12.08 -15.56
C ARG A 106 1.82 11.67 -14.11
N ASP A 107 2.97 12.02 -13.56
CA ASP A 107 3.31 11.76 -12.16
C ASP A 107 3.23 10.26 -11.78
N LYS A 108 3.41 9.35 -12.76
CA LYS A 108 3.51 7.88 -12.56
C LYS A 108 4.57 7.47 -11.52
N ASP A 109 5.54 8.34 -11.27
CA ASP A 109 6.55 8.16 -10.23
C ASP A 109 6.02 8.25 -8.80
N PHE A 110 4.74 8.57 -8.58
CA PHE A 110 4.08 8.33 -7.29
C PHE A 110 3.57 6.89 -7.15
N PHE A 111 3.29 6.19 -8.26
CA PHE A 111 2.68 4.87 -8.23
C PHE A 111 3.54 3.81 -7.56
N TYR A 112 3.08 3.23 -6.46
CA TYR A 112 3.77 2.15 -5.77
C TYR A 112 2.82 1.36 -4.88
N ILE A 113 3.03 0.06 -4.75
CA ILE A 113 2.13 -0.81 -3.96
C ILE A 113 2.88 -1.31 -2.71
N PRO A 114 2.87 -0.60 -1.57
CA PRO A 114 3.54 -1.06 -0.34
C PRO A 114 3.31 -2.53 0.00
N SER A 115 2.06 -2.98 -0.09
CA SER A 115 1.66 -4.38 0.10
C SER A 115 0.50 -4.69 -0.83
N LEU A 116 0.42 -5.94 -1.28
CA LEU A 116 -0.75 -6.52 -1.94
C LEU A 116 -0.73 -8.01 -1.61
N SER A 117 -1.55 -8.41 -0.64
CA SER A 117 -1.49 -9.71 0.02
C SER A 117 -2.81 -9.99 0.75
N CYS A 118 -3.15 -11.26 0.97
CA CYS A 118 -4.26 -11.67 1.84
C CYS A 118 -3.83 -11.88 3.30
N ARG A 119 -2.53 -11.78 3.59
CA ARG A 119 -1.92 -12.05 4.90
C ARG A 119 -1.28 -10.83 5.54
N THR A 120 -0.70 -9.94 4.74
CA THR A 120 0.16 -8.86 5.23
C THR A 120 -0.25 -7.51 4.66
N VAL A 121 -0.34 -6.51 5.53
CA VAL A 121 -0.46 -5.10 5.15
C VAL A 121 0.76 -4.32 5.61
N VAL A 122 1.25 -3.40 4.78
CA VAL A 122 2.38 -2.51 5.10
C VAL A 122 1.90 -1.07 5.11
N TYR A 123 1.81 -0.48 6.31
CA TYR A 123 1.69 0.97 6.49
C TYR A 123 3.09 1.59 6.56
N LYS A 124 3.37 2.54 5.68
CA LYS A 124 4.68 3.22 5.63
C LYS A 124 4.55 4.61 5.06
N GLY A 125 5.47 5.50 5.43
CA GLY A 125 5.47 6.86 4.90
C GLY A 125 6.72 7.64 5.30
N LEU A 126 6.78 8.89 4.87
CA LEU A 126 7.84 9.83 5.26
C LEU A 126 7.48 10.55 6.55
N LEU A 127 7.55 9.81 7.65
CA LEU A 127 7.12 10.26 8.96
C LEU A 127 7.99 9.63 10.06
N LEU A 128 8.04 10.28 11.22
CA LEU A 128 8.69 9.73 12.41
C LEU A 128 7.83 8.62 13.01
N ALA A 129 8.44 7.60 13.62
CA ALA A 129 7.70 6.48 14.20
C ALA A 129 6.53 6.91 15.12
N PRO A 130 6.68 7.92 16.01
CA PRO A 130 5.56 8.39 16.86
C PRO A 130 4.40 9.06 16.08
N GLN A 131 4.62 9.49 14.84
CA GLN A 131 3.59 10.10 13.99
C GLN A 131 2.74 9.04 13.27
N MET A 132 3.15 7.77 13.25
CA MET A 132 2.52 6.73 12.44
C MET A 132 1.03 6.54 12.78
N GLN A 133 0.70 6.40 14.07
CA GLN A 133 -0.68 6.22 14.53
C GLN A 133 -1.56 7.45 14.30
N LYS A 134 -0.96 8.65 14.35
CA LYS A 134 -1.68 9.90 14.05
C LYS A 134 -1.94 10.04 12.56
N PHE A 135 -0.96 9.71 11.73
CA PHE A 135 -1.06 9.80 10.27
C PHE A 135 -2.02 8.75 9.71
N TYR A 136 -1.90 7.48 10.09
CA TYR A 136 -2.81 6.41 9.66
C TYR A 136 -3.83 6.10 10.75
N LYS A 137 -5.06 6.63 10.59
CA LYS A 137 -6.12 6.47 11.60
C LYS A 137 -6.54 5.01 11.80
N ASP A 138 -6.39 4.18 10.77
CA ASP A 138 -6.62 2.73 10.83
C ASP A 138 -5.79 2.06 11.94
N LEU A 139 -4.59 2.56 12.23
CA LEU A 139 -3.72 1.99 13.27
C LEU A 139 -4.11 2.39 14.70
N SER A 140 -5.02 3.35 14.85
CA SER A 140 -5.59 3.75 16.13
C SER A 140 -6.94 3.06 16.40
N ASP A 141 -7.47 2.29 15.44
CA ASP A 141 -8.72 1.56 15.59
C ASP A 141 -8.52 0.28 16.43
N THR A 142 -9.40 0.04 17.41
CA THR A 142 -9.37 -1.16 18.26
C THR A 142 -9.59 -2.45 17.50
N GLU A 143 -10.19 -2.39 16.31
CA GLU A 143 -10.40 -3.53 15.43
C GLU A 143 -9.16 -3.86 14.59
N CYS A 144 -8.14 -2.98 14.59
CA CYS A 144 -6.83 -3.29 14.00
C CYS A 144 -6.06 -4.27 14.90
N LYS A 145 -6.32 -5.56 14.70
CA LYS A 145 -5.70 -6.67 15.45
C LYS A 145 -4.74 -7.42 14.54
N SER A 146 -3.53 -7.70 15.02
CA SER A 146 -2.56 -8.54 14.33
C SER A 146 -1.88 -9.48 15.32
N SER A 147 -1.55 -10.70 14.86
CA SER A 147 -0.72 -11.65 15.61
C SER A 147 0.75 -11.25 15.63
N LEU A 148 1.21 -10.46 14.65
CA LEU A 148 2.58 -9.99 14.52
C LEU A 148 2.61 -8.56 13.95
N ALA A 149 3.47 -7.72 14.51
CA ALA A 149 3.77 -6.40 13.96
C ALA A 149 5.29 -6.24 13.82
N MET A 150 5.73 -5.69 12.69
CA MET A 150 7.14 -5.38 12.44
C MET A 150 7.26 -3.89 12.12
N VAL A 151 8.06 -3.18 12.91
CA VAL A 151 8.26 -1.73 12.78
C VAL A 151 9.69 -1.44 12.35
N HIS A 152 9.88 -0.47 11.46
CA HIS A 152 11.20 -0.04 11.02
C HIS A 152 11.26 1.47 10.80
N GLN A 153 12.24 2.12 11.40
CA GLN A 153 12.58 3.52 11.13
C GLN A 153 13.91 3.60 10.40
N ARG A 154 13.93 4.30 9.27
CA ARG A 154 15.15 4.55 8.48
C ARG A 154 15.64 5.97 8.72
N PHE A 155 16.92 6.12 9.03
CA PHE A 155 17.65 7.37 8.81
C PHE A 155 18.21 7.37 7.39
N SER A 156 17.91 8.40 6.61
CA SER A 156 18.38 8.56 5.23
C SER A 156 19.37 9.72 5.17
N THR A 157 20.51 9.52 4.50
CA THR A 157 21.45 10.60 4.17
C THR A 157 21.07 11.35 2.88
N ASN A 158 19.93 11.01 2.26
CA ASN A 158 19.42 11.71 1.08
C ASN A 158 18.62 12.94 1.51
N THR A 159 18.87 14.08 0.85
CA THR A 159 18.18 15.36 1.06
C THR A 159 16.78 15.40 0.42
N PHE A 160 16.47 14.50 -0.52
CA PHE A 160 15.16 14.40 -1.16
C PHE A 160 14.39 13.17 -0.66
N PRO A 161 13.26 13.38 0.05
CA PRO A 161 12.53 12.29 0.67
C PRO A 161 11.59 11.62 -0.36
N SER A 162 11.68 10.30 -0.51
CA SER A 162 10.81 9.49 -1.39
C SER A 162 9.97 8.48 -0.61
N TRP A 163 8.65 8.57 -0.71
CA TRP A 163 7.69 7.69 -0.03
C TRP A 163 7.88 6.21 -0.38
N LYS A 164 8.27 5.92 -1.63
CA LYS A 164 8.49 4.54 -2.10
C LYS A 164 9.65 3.84 -1.36
N LEU A 165 10.65 4.61 -0.95
CA LEU A 165 11.88 4.12 -0.31
C LEU A 165 11.77 3.92 1.21
N ALA A 166 10.63 4.27 1.81
CA ALA A 166 10.35 3.95 3.20
C ALA A 166 10.25 2.42 3.39
N HIS A 167 10.77 1.92 4.50
CA HIS A 167 10.61 0.52 4.94
C HIS A 167 9.40 0.41 5.88
N PRO A 168 8.84 -0.79 6.16
CA PRO A 168 9.27 -2.13 5.69
C PRO A 168 9.18 -2.33 4.18
N PHE A 169 10.00 -3.22 3.65
CA PHE A 169 9.67 -3.90 2.40
C PHE A 169 8.85 -5.16 2.69
N ARG A 170 8.20 -5.68 1.66
CA ARG A 170 7.13 -6.70 1.74
C ARG A 170 7.49 -7.96 2.52
N PHE A 171 8.76 -8.36 2.52
CA PHE A 171 9.26 -9.51 3.28
C PHE A 171 10.52 -9.21 4.11
N ILE A 172 11.02 -7.96 4.09
CA ILE A 172 12.34 -7.63 4.63
C ILE A 172 12.35 -6.25 5.28
N CYS A 173 12.86 -6.21 6.51
CA CYS A 173 13.42 -5.02 7.13
C CYS A 173 14.94 -5.16 7.17
N HIS A 174 15.66 -4.32 6.43
CA HIS A 174 17.12 -4.36 6.40
C HIS A 174 17.71 -3.12 7.08
N ARG A 175 18.59 -3.32 8.06
CA ARG A 175 19.35 -2.26 8.75
C ARG A 175 20.83 -2.30 8.34
N PRO A 176 21.36 -1.26 7.67
CA PRO A 176 22.80 -1.10 7.55
C PRO A 176 23.36 -0.60 8.90
N ARG A 177 23.87 -1.52 9.73
CA ARG A 177 24.80 -1.43 10.90
C ARG A 177 24.96 -0.16 11.79
N ARG A 178 24.24 0.97 11.67
CA ARG A 178 24.59 2.23 12.37
C ARG A 178 23.48 2.99 13.13
N CYS A 179 22.33 2.42 13.44
CA CYS A 179 21.34 3.12 14.29
C CYS A 179 20.79 2.23 15.42
N GLY A 180 20.95 2.72 16.67
CA GLY A 180 20.53 2.10 17.92
C GLY A 180 19.01 1.93 18.03
N ALA A 181 18.59 0.92 18.79
CA ALA A 181 17.19 0.48 18.90
C ALA A 181 16.51 1.02 20.18
N MET A 182 15.19 1.21 20.10
CA MET A 182 14.27 0.66 21.10
C MET A 182 13.40 -0.39 20.38
N ILE A 183 13.26 -1.56 21.01
CA ILE A 183 12.32 -2.64 20.63
C ILE A 183 10.95 -2.26 21.17
#